data_AF-A0ABD6VQ59-F1
#
_entry.id   AF-A0ABD6VQ59-F1
#
_cell.length_a   1.000
_cell.length_b   1.000
_cell.length_c   1.000
_cell.angle_alpha   90.00
_cell.angle_beta   90.00
_cell.angle_gamma   90.00
#
_symmetry.space_group_name_H-M   'P 1'
#
loop_
_entity.id
_entity.type
_entity.pdbx_description
1 polymer ?
#
loop_
_entity_poly.entity_id
_entity_poly.type
_entity_poly.pdbx_seq_one_letter_code
_entity_poly.pdbx_strand_id
1 'polypeptide(L)'
;MSETSTKNFPARHGSPWSKEEFQQLILAIEQGLTLSELAERHQRTSGGILGAIKRLLPSEFCQNNNVGSVSDLTRYFNETQSQERACLINALRLPAATEKKTEKKQETEGEGEQVVSSCAAVPGASGKTPDEKQITGFVPSTEFLDYVASESDVIMLVSAAVDSLSKERDRDILLMRLGTDEHPHTLAEIAAKCGVSRERVRQLQERAFKRLAGKSRYEGSPGAALKKLINAVSNSSYEIAIWVHRIVHRDFMTSSGLAAKFILCTAGIQKVKREEIVGFFSDISLLQKAKLAKLRELDRSRAAKERVESELSGWLNHTDWPTVIAPPPPAAQLSSQRIVNDSDIAGHFYSQKLARTVQYESGLELNIMTQLERSDQVSFYQEQPVAIPYSFKDKLRKYYPDLLVATVDGRCLLVEVKPTDSMALSVNRAKANAGRAWAHARGWGWLVVSDRHTLQQLEEHVIPAVKWTMIENELNASEVMTWRDMMGLRTRYELTRFDLTAYIIQSGAEVDRSYRITARNYYNSGLPIVD
;
A
#
# COMPACT_ATOMS: atom_id res chain seq x y z
N MET A 1 -14.65 -30.05 -56.68
CA MET A 1 -14.33 -28.63 -56.40
C MET A 1 -14.56 -28.43 -54.91
N SER A 2 -13.49 -28.41 -54.12
CA SER A 2 -13.53 -28.20 -52.68
C SER A 2 -12.71 -26.95 -52.40
N GLU A 3 -13.39 -25.88 -52.04
CA GLU A 3 -12.80 -24.56 -51.79
C GLU A 3 -11.80 -24.64 -50.63
N THR A 4 -10.58 -24.24 -50.93
CA THR A 4 -9.51 -23.95 -49.98
C THR A 4 -9.97 -22.82 -49.04
N SER A 5 -10.24 -23.16 -47.78
CA SER A 5 -10.39 -22.16 -46.71
C SER A 5 -9.03 -21.52 -46.44
N THR A 6 -8.84 -20.33 -46.99
CA THR A 6 -7.77 -19.41 -46.61
C THR A 6 -7.95 -19.07 -45.14
N LYS A 7 -6.96 -19.40 -44.30
CA LYS A 7 -6.87 -18.91 -42.91
C LYS A 7 -6.60 -17.40 -42.95
N ASN A 8 -7.64 -16.64 -43.22
CA ASN A 8 -7.65 -15.19 -43.13
C ASN A 8 -7.66 -14.80 -41.64
N PHE A 9 -6.81 -13.84 -41.26
CA PHE A 9 -7.00 -13.09 -40.02
C PHE A 9 -8.44 -12.57 -40.00
N PRO A 10 -9.10 -12.52 -38.84
CA PRO A 10 -10.46 -12.03 -38.81
C PRO A 10 -10.46 -10.54 -39.20
N ALA A 11 -11.50 -10.07 -39.89
CA ALA A 11 -11.43 -8.86 -40.72
C ALA A 11 -11.14 -7.56 -39.95
N ARG A 12 -11.14 -7.60 -38.62
CA ARG A 12 -10.86 -6.45 -37.72
C ARG A 12 -9.64 -6.67 -36.82
N HIS A 13 -8.79 -7.64 -37.15
CA HIS A 13 -7.53 -7.88 -36.44
C HIS A 13 -6.65 -6.61 -36.44
N GLY A 14 -6.23 -6.15 -35.26
CA GLY A 14 -5.40 -4.94 -35.11
C GLY A 14 -6.12 -3.60 -35.28
N SER A 15 -7.40 -3.59 -35.69
CA SER A 15 -8.17 -2.35 -35.78
C SER A 15 -8.38 -1.73 -34.39
N PRO A 16 -8.38 -0.39 -34.24
CA PRO A 16 -8.71 0.26 -32.98
C PRO A 16 -10.14 -0.11 -32.55
N TRP A 17 -10.35 -0.25 -31.24
CA TRP A 17 -11.68 -0.53 -30.70
C TRP A 17 -12.51 0.76 -30.69
N SER A 18 -13.68 0.74 -31.33
CA SER A 18 -14.63 1.86 -31.24
C SER A 18 -15.42 1.79 -29.93
N LYS A 19 -16.06 2.91 -29.56
CA LYS A 19 -16.92 2.96 -28.36
C LYS A 19 -18.09 1.99 -28.47
N GLU A 20 -18.69 1.91 -29.65
CA GLU A 20 -19.79 1.00 -29.98
C GLU A 20 -19.33 -0.45 -29.90
N GLU A 21 -18.10 -0.75 -30.35
CA GLU A 21 -17.54 -2.10 -30.29
C GLU A 21 -17.26 -2.54 -28.85
N PHE A 22 -16.79 -1.64 -27.98
CA PHE A 22 -16.67 -1.90 -26.54
C PHE A 22 -18.03 -2.13 -25.88
N GLN A 23 -19.06 -1.37 -26.25
CA GLN A 23 -20.42 -1.58 -25.73
C GLN A 23 -20.98 -2.95 -26.16
N GLN A 24 -20.76 -3.35 -27.41
CA GLN A 24 -21.16 -4.68 -27.88
C GLN A 24 -20.41 -5.80 -27.15
N LEU A 25 -19.12 -5.60 -26.84
CA LEU A 25 -18.33 -6.55 -26.06
C LEU A 25 -18.89 -6.71 -24.64
N ILE A 26 -19.22 -5.61 -23.96
CA ILE A 26 -19.81 -5.64 -22.62
C ILE A 26 -21.13 -6.41 -22.63
N LEU A 27 -22.03 -6.09 -23.57
CA LEU A 27 -23.32 -6.76 -23.71
C LEU A 27 -23.17 -8.27 -23.99
N ALA A 28 -22.21 -8.64 -24.83
CA ALA A 28 -21.94 -10.04 -25.15
C ALA A 28 -21.39 -10.81 -23.93
N ILE A 29 -20.59 -10.16 -23.09
CA ILE A 29 -20.08 -10.75 -21.83
C ILE A 29 -21.20 -10.91 -20.80
N GLU A 30 -22.11 -9.95 -20.69
CA GLU A 30 -23.30 -10.04 -19.82
C GLU A 30 -24.26 -11.15 -20.28
N GLN A 31 -24.31 -11.42 -21.58
CA GLN A 31 -25.05 -12.55 -22.17
C GLN A 31 -24.37 -13.91 -21.93
N GLY A 32 -23.18 -13.93 -21.30
CA GLY A 32 -22.47 -15.14 -20.94
C GLY A 32 -21.69 -15.80 -22.09
N LEU A 33 -21.37 -15.06 -23.16
CA LEU A 33 -20.60 -15.61 -24.28
C LEU A 33 -19.18 -16.00 -23.84
N THR A 34 -18.70 -17.12 -24.35
CA THR A 34 -17.34 -17.62 -24.15
C THR A 34 -16.32 -16.81 -24.94
N LEU A 35 -15.04 -16.92 -24.56
CA LEU A 35 -13.95 -16.20 -25.23
C LEU A 35 -13.85 -16.49 -26.73
N SER A 36 -14.15 -17.72 -27.15
CA SER A 36 -14.15 -18.13 -28.56
C SER A 36 -15.29 -17.48 -29.34
N GLU A 37 -16.49 -17.41 -28.75
CA GLU A 37 -17.66 -16.79 -29.38
C GLU A 37 -17.51 -15.26 -29.47
N LEU A 38 -16.86 -14.64 -28.47
CA LEU A 38 -16.52 -13.21 -28.50
C LEU A 38 -15.50 -12.90 -29.59
N ALA A 39 -14.46 -13.74 -29.73
CA ALA A 39 -13.45 -13.61 -30.77
C ALA A 39 -14.08 -13.69 -32.17
N GLU A 40 -14.97 -14.66 -32.39
CA GLU A 40 -15.70 -14.81 -33.65
C GLU A 40 -16.64 -13.64 -33.92
N ARG A 41 -17.47 -13.25 -32.94
CA ARG A 41 -18.46 -12.18 -33.06
C ARG A 41 -17.85 -10.81 -33.37
N HIS A 42 -16.73 -10.49 -32.74
CA HIS A 42 -16.02 -9.23 -32.98
C HIS A 42 -15.04 -9.32 -34.15
N GLN A 43 -14.88 -10.49 -34.76
CA GLN A 43 -13.87 -10.76 -35.77
C GLN A 43 -12.48 -10.31 -35.28
N ARG A 44 -12.10 -10.77 -34.08
CA ARG A 44 -10.81 -10.49 -33.42
C ARG A 44 -10.22 -11.76 -32.80
N THR A 45 -8.94 -11.73 -32.44
CA THR A 45 -8.30 -12.84 -31.72
C THR A 45 -8.69 -12.86 -30.24
N SER A 46 -8.59 -14.03 -29.60
CA SER A 46 -8.82 -14.19 -28.15
C SER A 46 -7.95 -13.24 -27.32
N GLY A 47 -6.68 -13.06 -27.69
CA GLY A 47 -5.79 -12.06 -27.07
C GLY A 47 -6.26 -10.61 -27.28
N GLY A 48 -6.84 -10.30 -28.46
CA GLY A 48 -7.46 -9.00 -28.73
C GLY A 48 -8.68 -8.71 -27.85
N ILE A 49 -9.50 -9.74 -27.56
CA ILE A 49 -10.62 -9.66 -26.62
C ILE A 49 -10.12 -9.46 -25.19
N LEU A 50 -9.15 -10.25 -24.72
CA LEU A 50 -8.60 -10.12 -23.37
C LEU A 50 -7.90 -8.77 -23.15
N GLY A 51 -7.19 -8.26 -24.16
CA GLY A 51 -6.61 -6.92 -24.14
C GLY A 51 -7.66 -5.81 -24.05
N ALA A 52 -8.82 -5.99 -24.70
CA ALA A 52 -9.94 -5.07 -24.60
C ALA A 52 -10.60 -5.10 -23.21
N ILE A 53 -10.80 -6.29 -22.64
CA ILE A 53 -11.32 -6.47 -21.28
C ILE A 53 -10.43 -5.78 -20.25
N LYS A 54 -9.10 -5.92 -20.35
CA LYS A 54 -8.15 -5.23 -19.46
C LYS A 54 -8.22 -3.70 -19.54
N ARG A 55 -8.65 -3.13 -20.67
CA ARG A 55 -8.86 -1.67 -20.83
C ARG A 55 -10.15 -1.19 -20.17
N LEU A 56 -11.13 -2.08 -19.96
CA LEU A 56 -12.39 -1.76 -19.29
C LEU A 56 -12.27 -1.84 -17.76
N LEU A 57 -11.29 -2.58 -17.24
CA LEU A 57 -11.06 -2.76 -15.81
C LEU A 57 -10.14 -1.68 -15.24
N PRO A 58 -10.42 -1.13 -14.04
CA PRO A 58 -9.52 -0.18 -13.38
C PRO A 58 -8.13 -0.79 -13.11
N SER A 59 -7.10 0.05 -13.17
CA SER A 59 -5.71 -0.38 -12.97
C SER A 59 -5.48 -1.03 -11.60
N GLU A 60 -6.17 -0.57 -10.56
CA GLU A 60 -6.12 -1.12 -9.19
C GLU A 60 -6.72 -2.52 -9.12
N PHE A 61 -7.81 -2.77 -9.85
CA PHE A 61 -8.43 -4.09 -9.93
C PHE A 61 -7.52 -5.09 -10.65
N CYS A 62 -6.88 -4.66 -11.75
CA CYS A 62 -5.92 -5.46 -12.51
C CYS A 62 -4.62 -5.76 -11.75
N GLN A 63 -4.24 -4.94 -10.76
CA GLN A 63 -3.06 -5.16 -9.91
C GLN A 63 -3.32 -6.19 -8.81
N ASN A 64 -4.54 -6.20 -8.27
CA ASN A 64 -4.92 -7.07 -7.16
C ASN A 64 -5.53 -8.41 -7.61
N ASN A 65 -5.94 -8.53 -8.88
CA ASN A 65 -6.53 -9.74 -9.44
C ASN A 65 -5.75 -10.19 -10.68
N ASN A 66 -5.50 -11.50 -10.79
CA ASN A 66 -4.96 -12.09 -12.01
C ASN A 66 -6.04 -12.13 -13.10
N VAL A 67 -6.20 -11.05 -13.85
CA VAL A 67 -7.21 -10.92 -14.92
C VAL A 67 -6.80 -11.83 -16.08
N GLY A 68 -7.50 -12.95 -16.22
CA GLY A 68 -7.20 -14.02 -17.18
C GLY A 68 -8.41 -14.65 -17.83
N SER A 69 -9.63 -14.22 -17.48
CA SER A 69 -10.87 -14.80 -17.96
C SER A 69 -11.93 -13.76 -18.28
N VAL A 70 -12.84 -14.10 -19.19
CA VAL A 70 -14.03 -13.28 -19.49
C VAL A 70 -14.89 -13.04 -18.23
N SER A 71 -14.91 -14.01 -17.32
CA SER A 71 -15.60 -13.94 -16.03
C SER A 71 -15.07 -12.88 -15.06
N ASP A 72 -13.87 -12.34 -15.28
CA ASP A 72 -13.28 -11.31 -14.41
C ASP A 72 -13.98 -9.95 -14.59
N LEU A 73 -14.38 -9.62 -15.83
CA LEU A 73 -15.18 -8.42 -16.10
C LEU A 73 -16.59 -8.56 -15.53
N THR A 74 -17.21 -9.73 -15.70
CA THR A 74 -18.54 -10.03 -15.15
C THR A 74 -18.55 -9.94 -13.62
N ARG A 75 -17.53 -10.49 -12.96
CA ARG A 75 -17.35 -10.40 -11.51
C ARG A 75 -17.20 -8.96 -11.04
N TYR A 76 -16.34 -8.18 -11.69
CA TYR A 76 -16.17 -6.76 -11.39
C TYR A 76 -17.47 -5.97 -11.54
N PHE A 77 -18.20 -6.17 -12.64
CA PHE A 77 -19.48 -5.48 -12.84
C PHE A 77 -20.52 -5.88 -11.79
N ASN A 78 -20.60 -7.15 -11.40
CA ASN A 78 -21.52 -7.61 -10.36
C ASN A 78 -21.22 -7.01 -8.97
N GLU A 79 -19.96 -6.69 -8.68
CA GLU A 79 -19.51 -6.10 -7.41
C GLU A 79 -19.65 -4.55 -7.37
N THR A 80 -19.91 -3.89 -8.50
CA THR A 80 -19.90 -2.42 -8.65
C THR A 80 -21.32 -1.83 -8.87
N GLN A 81 -21.68 -0.75 -8.16
CA GLN A 81 -23.02 -0.10 -8.25
C GLN A 81 -23.28 0.49 -9.64
N SER A 82 -24.53 0.44 -10.12
CA SER A 82 -24.93 0.77 -11.51
C SER A 82 -24.52 2.18 -12.00
N GLN A 83 -24.33 3.16 -11.10
CA GLN A 83 -23.95 4.53 -11.45
C GLN A 83 -22.47 4.65 -11.86
N GLU A 84 -21.58 3.84 -11.28
CA GLU A 84 -20.15 3.78 -11.61
C GLU A 84 -19.91 3.08 -12.95
N ARG A 85 -20.79 2.12 -13.32
CA ARG A 85 -20.76 1.42 -14.62
C ARG A 85 -20.91 2.38 -15.80
N ALA A 86 -21.82 3.35 -15.72
CA ALA A 86 -22.02 4.36 -16.76
C ALA A 86 -20.83 5.34 -16.88
N CYS A 87 -20.19 5.65 -15.75
CA CYS A 87 -19.01 6.50 -15.71
C CYS A 87 -17.79 5.82 -16.35
N LEU A 88 -17.61 4.51 -16.16
CA LEU A 88 -16.52 3.72 -16.77
C LEU A 88 -16.63 3.64 -18.30
N ILE A 89 -17.84 3.42 -18.83
CA ILE A 89 -18.10 3.42 -20.29
C ILE A 89 -17.85 4.81 -20.89
N ASN A 90 -18.11 5.87 -20.14
CA ASN A 90 -17.83 7.25 -20.57
C ASN A 90 -16.38 7.70 -20.35
N ALA A 91 -15.62 7.02 -19.48
CA ALA A 91 -14.22 7.31 -19.18
C ALA A 91 -13.21 6.67 -20.16
N LEU A 92 -13.69 5.94 -21.17
CA LEU A 92 -12.88 5.43 -22.29
C LEU A 92 -12.25 6.60 -23.08
N ARG A 93 -11.10 7.12 -22.62
CA ARG A 93 -10.26 8.05 -23.38
C ARG A 93 -9.39 7.28 -24.37
N LEU A 94 -9.61 7.51 -25.67
CA LEU A 94 -8.62 7.24 -26.71
C LEU A 94 -7.64 8.42 -26.86
N PRO A 95 -6.44 8.21 -27.45
CA PRO A 95 -5.54 9.29 -27.83
C PRO A 95 -6.22 10.18 -28.86
N ALA A 96 -6.22 11.49 -28.63
CA ALA A 96 -6.75 12.46 -29.58
C ALA A 96 -6.00 12.37 -30.91
N ALA A 97 -6.74 12.17 -32.00
CA ALA A 97 -6.27 12.54 -33.32
C ALA A 97 -5.90 14.03 -33.29
N THR A 98 -4.67 14.37 -33.66
CA THR A 98 -4.23 15.75 -33.84
C THR A 98 -5.02 16.38 -34.99
N GLU A 99 -6.15 17.00 -34.66
CA GLU A 99 -6.77 18.02 -35.50
C GLU A 99 -5.85 19.24 -35.51
N LYS A 100 -5.01 19.36 -36.55
CA LYS A 100 -4.43 20.65 -36.91
C LYS A 100 -5.58 21.57 -37.33
N LYS A 101 -5.93 22.51 -36.45
CA LYS A 101 -6.70 23.70 -36.80
C LYS A 101 -6.05 24.41 -37.98
N THR A 102 -6.69 24.38 -39.13
CA THR A 102 -6.46 25.29 -40.24
C THR A 102 -7.05 26.66 -39.87
N GLU A 103 -6.20 27.57 -39.43
CA GLU A 103 -6.54 28.99 -39.42
C GLU A 103 -6.34 29.55 -40.83
N LYS A 104 -7.44 30.05 -41.42
CA LYS A 104 -7.44 30.86 -42.63
C LYS A 104 -6.77 32.21 -42.33
N LYS A 105 -5.79 32.60 -43.14
CA LYS A 105 -5.54 34.01 -43.46
C LYS A 105 -5.07 34.16 -44.91
N GLN A 106 -5.98 34.72 -45.70
CA GLN A 106 -5.83 35.69 -46.80
C GLN A 106 -4.73 35.50 -47.85
N GLU A 107 -5.24 35.36 -49.07
CA GLU A 107 -4.74 35.85 -50.37
C GLU A 107 -3.54 36.81 -50.31
N THR A 108 -2.53 36.52 -51.14
CA THR A 108 -1.99 37.48 -52.12
C THR A 108 -1.26 36.72 -53.23
N GLU A 109 -1.50 37.19 -54.45
CA GLU A 109 -0.93 36.75 -55.72
C GLU A 109 0.61 36.95 -55.77
N GLY A 110 1.28 36.17 -56.62
CA GLY A 110 2.69 36.37 -56.94
C GLY A 110 3.21 35.31 -57.91
N GLU A 111 3.39 35.73 -59.16
CA GLU A 111 3.93 35.01 -60.32
C GLU A 111 5.42 34.60 -60.15
N GLY A 112 5.88 33.71 -61.05
CA GLY A 112 7.32 33.44 -61.32
C GLY A 112 7.65 31.94 -61.29
N GLU A 113 7.52 31.24 -62.41
CA GLU A 113 8.59 30.94 -63.39
C GLU A 113 9.57 29.82 -63.00
N GLN A 114 9.59 28.78 -63.87
CA GLN A 114 10.77 28.15 -64.48
C GLN A 114 11.78 27.41 -63.55
N VAL A 115 12.47 26.30 -63.87
CA VAL A 115 12.80 25.60 -65.12
C VAL A 115 13.57 24.31 -64.72
N VAL A 116 13.21 23.17 -65.33
CA VAL A 116 14.04 22.22 -66.12
C VAL A 116 15.08 21.29 -65.45
N SER A 117 15.11 20.09 -66.09
CA SER A 117 16.26 19.23 -66.42
C SER A 117 16.33 17.94 -65.59
N SER A 118 15.80 16.81 -66.04
CA SER A 118 16.23 15.96 -67.18
C SER A 118 17.72 15.63 -67.20
N CYS A 119 18.07 14.35 -67.10
CA CYS A 119 18.68 13.62 -68.23
C CYS A 119 18.80 12.12 -67.95
N ALA A 120 18.49 11.37 -69.01
CA ALA A 120 18.61 9.92 -69.14
C ALA A 120 19.93 9.55 -69.87
N ALA A 121 20.43 8.32 -69.66
CA ALA A 121 20.68 7.31 -70.71
C ALA A 121 21.83 6.31 -70.38
N VAL A 122 21.46 5.02 -70.20
CA VAL A 122 21.84 3.74 -70.89
C VAL A 122 23.29 3.51 -71.46
N PRO A 123 23.73 2.26 -71.83
CA PRO A 123 24.25 1.12 -71.05
C PRO A 123 25.59 0.48 -71.56
N GLY A 124 26.08 -0.55 -70.85
CA GLY A 124 26.90 -1.66 -71.39
C GLY A 124 27.73 -2.35 -70.30
N ALA A 125 28.04 -3.65 -70.27
CA ALA A 125 27.62 -4.85 -70.97
C ALA A 125 28.28 -6.07 -70.25
N SER A 126 27.53 -7.17 -70.17
CA SER A 126 27.97 -8.59 -70.13
C SER A 126 28.68 -9.20 -68.90
N GLY A 127 28.11 -10.32 -68.40
CA GLY A 127 28.82 -11.25 -67.50
C GLY A 127 28.02 -12.31 -66.73
N LYS A 128 27.20 -13.13 -67.43
CA LYS A 128 26.66 -14.48 -67.09
C LYS A 128 26.34 -14.90 -65.62
N THR A 129 25.08 -15.29 -65.43
CA THR A 129 24.47 -16.06 -64.33
C THR A 129 24.98 -17.53 -64.24
N PRO A 130 24.70 -18.28 -63.14
CA PRO A 130 23.45 -19.05 -63.09
C PRO A 130 22.75 -19.13 -61.70
N ASP A 131 21.41 -19.22 -61.77
CA ASP A 131 20.46 -19.75 -60.78
C ASP A 131 20.27 -19.07 -59.41
N GLU A 132 19.47 -17.99 -59.43
CA GLU A 132 18.60 -17.65 -58.30
C GLU A 132 17.44 -18.66 -58.21
N LYS A 133 17.50 -19.55 -57.21
CA LYS A 133 16.28 -20.18 -56.70
C LYS A 133 15.40 -19.11 -56.07
N GLN A 134 14.39 -18.68 -56.83
CA GLN A 134 13.21 -17.99 -56.33
C GLN A 134 12.67 -18.70 -55.09
N ILE A 135 12.83 -18.07 -53.92
CA ILE A 135 11.96 -18.32 -52.78
C ILE A 135 10.74 -17.42 -53.00
N THR A 136 9.74 -17.97 -53.69
CA THR A 136 8.47 -17.32 -53.96
C THR A 136 7.69 -17.05 -52.67
N GLY A 137 7.24 -15.81 -52.49
CA GLY A 137 6.07 -15.46 -51.66
C GLY A 137 6.34 -14.98 -50.23
N PHE A 138 6.97 -13.80 -50.06
CA PHE A 138 6.79 -13.00 -48.85
C PHE A 138 6.38 -11.58 -49.26
N VAL A 139 5.10 -11.27 -49.12
CA VAL A 139 4.61 -9.88 -49.20
C VAL A 139 4.88 -9.27 -47.82
N PRO A 140 5.71 -8.21 -47.69
CA PRO A 140 5.83 -7.49 -46.43
C PRO A 140 4.46 -6.94 -46.05
N SER A 141 3.96 -7.23 -44.85
CA SER A 141 2.84 -6.47 -44.28
C SER A 141 3.31 -5.01 -44.19
N THR A 142 2.65 -4.13 -44.94
CA THR A 142 2.89 -2.69 -44.93
C THR A 142 2.05 -1.97 -43.87
N GLU A 143 1.31 -2.72 -43.02
CA GLU A 143 0.38 -2.16 -42.03
C GLU A 143 1.05 -1.26 -40.98
N PHE A 144 2.34 -1.46 -40.67
CA PHE A 144 3.02 -0.67 -39.63
C PHE A 144 3.96 0.42 -40.19
N LEU A 145 3.84 0.78 -41.47
CA LEU A 145 4.76 1.76 -42.09
C LEU A 145 4.68 3.13 -41.37
N ASP A 146 3.45 3.60 -41.15
CA ASP A 146 3.14 4.89 -40.50
C ASP A 146 2.73 4.74 -39.02
N TYR A 147 2.88 3.55 -38.45
CA TYR A 147 2.43 3.26 -37.09
C TYR A 147 3.40 3.82 -36.04
N VAL A 148 2.89 4.69 -35.16
CA VAL A 148 3.63 5.23 -34.01
C VAL A 148 3.37 4.34 -32.79
N ALA A 149 4.32 3.45 -32.51
CA ALA A 149 4.25 2.54 -31.37
C ALA A 149 4.43 3.28 -30.04
N SER A 150 3.67 2.88 -29.02
CA SER A 150 3.82 3.28 -27.62
C SER A 150 4.23 2.10 -26.74
N GLU A 151 4.57 2.36 -25.46
CA GLU A 151 4.91 1.29 -24.51
C GLU A 151 3.79 0.25 -24.32
N SER A 152 2.54 0.66 -24.47
CA SER A 152 1.36 -0.21 -24.31
C SER A 152 1.22 -1.21 -25.47
N ASP A 153 1.90 -0.95 -26.59
CA ASP A 153 1.80 -1.75 -27.81
C ASP A 153 2.82 -2.87 -27.86
N VAL A 154 3.74 -2.95 -26.90
CA VAL A 154 4.88 -3.86 -26.94
C VAL A 154 4.45 -5.32 -27.01
N ILE A 155 3.49 -5.75 -26.18
CA ILE A 155 3.00 -7.13 -26.23
C ILE A 155 2.25 -7.43 -27.54
N MET A 156 1.49 -6.46 -28.05
CA MET A 156 0.80 -6.58 -29.34
C MET A 156 1.80 -6.73 -30.49
N LEU A 157 2.82 -5.88 -30.54
CA LEU A 157 3.86 -5.93 -31.58
C LEU A 157 4.65 -7.24 -31.52
N VAL A 158 4.89 -7.78 -30.33
CA VAL A 158 5.52 -9.10 -30.17
C VAL A 158 4.59 -10.21 -30.68
N SER A 159 3.32 -10.24 -30.29
CA SER A 159 2.36 -11.25 -30.77
C SER A 159 2.21 -11.19 -32.29
N ALA A 160 2.02 -9.99 -32.86
CA ALA A 160 1.92 -9.79 -34.31
C ALA A 160 3.20 -10.23 -35.05
N ALA A 161 4.38 -9.98 -34.47
CA ALA A 161 5.63 -10.45 -35.05
C ALA A 161 5.72 -11.98 -35.06
N VAL A 162 5.30 -12.63 -33.97
CA VAL A 162 5.25 -14.10 -33.86
C VAL A 162 4.29 -14.69 -34.89
N ASP A 163 3.07 -14.15 -34.99
CA ASP A 163 2.05 -14.62 -35.93
C ASP A 163 2.48 -14.49 -37.39
N SER A 164 3.26 -13.45 -37.71
CA SER A 164 3.75 -13.24 -39.06
C SER A 164 4.71 -14.35 -39.55
N LEU A 165 5.24 -15.21 -38.67
CA LEU A 165 6.23 -16.22 -39.05
C LEU A 165 5.66 -17.23 -40.06
N SER A 166 6.37 -17.38 -41.19
CA SER A 166 5.92 -18.22 -42.31
C SER A 166 5.99 -19.72 -42.04
N LYS A 167 6.86 -20.17 -41.13
CA LYS A 167 6.92 -21.60 -40.75
C LYS A 167 6.05 -21.84 -39.54
N GLU A 168 4.96 -22.57 -39.76
CA GLU A 168 3.93 -22.88 -38.75
C GLU A 168 4.54 -23.46 -37.48
N ARG A 169 5.39 -24.49 -37.61
CA ARG A 169 6.01 -25.13 -36.45
C ARG A 169 6.87 -24.20 -35.59
N ASP A 170 7.49 -23.17 -36.18
CA ASP A 170 8.28 -22.18 -35.42
C ASP A 170 7.36 -21.14 -34.76
N ARG A 171 6.26 -20.77 -35.43
CA ARG A 171 5.21 -19.89 -34.91
C ARG A 171 4.50 -20.52 -33.71
N ASP A 172 4.01 -21.74 -33.86
CA ASP A 172 3.22 -22.44 -32.84
C ASP A 172 4.01 -22.62 -31.53
N ILE A 173 5.31 -22.92 -31.64
CA ILE A 173 6.19 -23.01 -30.46
C ILE A 173 6.29 -21.67 -29.74
N LEU A 174 6.44 -20.56 -30.46
CA LEU A 174 6.54 -19.25 -29.84
C LEU A 174 5.21 -18.76 -29.27
N LEU A 175 4.07 -19.05 -29.90
CA LEU A 175 2.74 -18.76 -29.36
C LEU A 175 2.49 -19.51 -28.05
N MET A 176 2.78 -20.81 -28.00
CA MET A 176 2.71 -21.60 -26.76
C MET A 176 3.64 -21.05 -25.67
N ARG A 177 4.84 -20.57 -26.04
CA ARG A 177 5.81 -19.99 -25.09
C ARG A 177 5.44 -18.59 -24.63
N LEU A 178 4.71 -17.83 -25.45
CA LEU A 178 4.25 -16.48 -25.14
C LEU A 178 2.96 -16.50 -24.29
N GLY A 179 2.10 -17.51 -24.50
CA GLY A 179 0.82 -17.67 -23.82
C GLY A 179 -0.29 -16.82 -24.41
N THR A 180 -0.36 -16.73 -25.75
CA THR A 180 -1.37 -15.92 -26.46
C THR A 180 -2.78 -16.54 -26.46
N ASP A 181 -2.87 -17.87 -26.35
CA ASP A 181 -4.14 -18.62 -26.38
C ASP A 181 -4.49 -19.26 -25.02
N GLU A 182 -3.49 -19.52 -24.17
CA GLU A 182 -3.60 -20.15 -22.83
C GLU A 182 -2.41 -19.71 -21.94
N HIS A 183 -2.25 -20.31 -20.75
CA HIS A 183 -1.05 -20.10 -19.92
C HIS A 183 0.25 -20.45 -20.69
N PRO A 184 1.35 -19.70 -20.48
CA PRO A 184 2.60 -19.98 -21.17
C PRO A 184 3.15 -21.37 -20.83
N HIS A 185 3.48 -22.16 -21.84
CA HIS A 185 3.94 -23.53 -21.66
C HIS A 185 5.46 -23.60 -21.43
N THR A 186 5.91 -24.56 -20.62
CA THR A 186 7.34 -24.89 -20.51
C THR A 186 7.84 -25.63 -21.74
N LEU A 187 9.16 -25.64 -21.95
CA LEU A 187 9.76 -26.44 -23.05
C LEU A 187 9.46 -27.94 -22.92
N ALA A 188 9.25 -28.43 -21.69
CA ALA A 188 8.93 -29.83 -21.42
C ALA A 188 7.47 -30.16 -21.78
N GLU A 189 6.53 -29.29 -21.45
CA GLU A 189 5.12 -29.43 -21.86
C GLU A 189 4.96 -29.41 -23.37
N ILE A 190 5.63 -28.48 -24.05
CA ILE A 190 5.61 -28.42 -25.53
C ILE A 190 6.25 -29.69 -26.12
N ALA A 191 7.32 -30.19 -25.52
CA ALA A 191 7.98 -31.42 -25.95
C ALA A 191 7.03 -32.63 -25.86
N ALA A 192 6.31 -32.76 -24.75
CA ALA A 192 5.28 -33.78 -24.57
C ALA A 192 4.15 -33.63 -25.60
N LYS A 193 3.62 -32.42 -25.78
CA LYS A 193 2.53 -32.11 -26.72
C LYS A 193 2.91 -32.39 -28.18
N CYS A 194 4.16 -32.14 -28.56
CA CYS A 194 4.66 -32.30 -29.92
C CYS A 194 5.34 -33.65 -30.19
N GLY A 195 5.44 -34.55 -29.19
CA GLY A 195 6.13 -35.84 -29.33
C GLY A 195 7.62 -35.73 -29.70
N VAL A 196 8.32 -34.71 -29.18
CA VAL A 196 9.75 -34.46 -29.46
C VAL A 196 10.53 -34.23 -28.17
N SER A 197 11.86 -34.26 -28.22
CA SER A 197 12.67 -33.96 -27.04
C SER A 197 12.59 -32.48 -26.63
N ARG A 198 12.75 -32.20 -25.33
CA ARG A 198 12.86 -30.83 -24.78
C ARG A 198 13.94 -30.01 -25.49
N GLU A 199 15.08 -30.62 -25.76
CA GLU A 199 16.19 -29.95 -26.47
C GLU A 199 15.80 -29.62 -27.92
N ARG A 200 15.03 -30.49 -28.58
CA ARG A 200 14.52 -30.20 -29.92
C ARG A 200 13.59 -28.98 -29.92
N VAL A 201 12.69 -28.87 -28.95
CA VAL A 201 11.83 -27.67 -28.80
C VAL A 201 12.68 -26.42 -28.57
N ARG A 202 13.69 -26.49 -27.71
CA ARG A 202 14.62 -25.37 -27.46
C ARG A 202 15.32 -24.93 -28.75
N GLN A 203 15.84 -25.85 -29.55
CA GLN A 203 16.47 -25.55 -30.84
C GLN A 203 15.50 -24.87 -31.82
N LEU A 204 14.26 -25.35 -31.89
CA LEU A 204 13.21 -24.75 -32.73
C LEU A 204 12.86 -23.34 -32.25
N GLN A 205 12.74 -23.13 -30.93
CA GLN A 205 12.53 -21.82 -30.33
C GLN A 205 13.66 -20.85 -30.68
N GLU A 206 14.93 -21.24 -30.52
CA GLU A 206 16.08 -20.38 -30.87
C GLU A 206 16.12 -20.06 -32.37
N ARG A 207 15.75 -21.03 -33.22
CA ARG A 207 15.62 -20.82 -34.66
C ARG A 207 14.51 -19.83 -34.98
N ALA A 208 13.37 -19.91 -34.30
CA ALA A 208 12.24 -19.00 -34.46
C ALA A 208 12.62 -17.57 -34.04
N PHE A 209 13.28 -17.40 -32.89
CA PHE A 209 13.79 -16.10 -32.44
C PHE A 209 14.76 -15.45 -33.43
N LYS A 210 15.65 -16.24 -34.07
CA LYS A 210 16.54 -15.72 -35.12
C LYS A 210 15.76 -15.18 -36.32
N ARG A 211 14.65 -15.83 -36.69
CA ARG A 211 13.80 -15.35 -37.80
C ARG A 211 12.99 -14.12 -37.43
N LEU A 212 12.47 -14.04 -36.20
CA LEU A 212 11.85 -12.82 -35.68
C LEU A 212 12.81 -11.63 -35.77
N ALA A 213 14.04 -11.81 -35.28
CA ALA A 213 15.06 -10.77 -35.35
C ALA A 213 15.38 -10.36 -36.79
N GLY A 214 15.41 -11.31 -37.74
CA GLY A 214 15.60 -11.01 -39.15
C GLY A 214 14.49 -10.14 -39.75
N LYS A 215 13.23 -10.35 -39.32
CA LYS A 215 12.08 -9.59 -39.82
C LYS A 215 12.05 -8.13 -39.41
N SER A 216 12.67 -7.78 -38.27
CA SER A 216 12.78 -6.38 -37.80
C SER A 216 13.48 -5.43 -38.79
N ARG A 217 14.18 -5.98 -39.80
CA ARG A 217 14.88 -5.21 -40.84
C ARG A 217 13.94 -4.64 -41.89
N TYR A 218 12.76 -5.24 -42.07
CA TYR A 218 11.79 -4.76 -43.04
C TYR A 218 10.95 -3.64 -42.43
N GLU A 219 10.99 -2.47 -43.04
CA GLU A 219 10.10 -1.36 -42.68
C GLU A 219 8.63 -1.79 -42.86
N GLY A 220 7.75 -1.27 -42.00
CA GLY A 220 6.36 -1.72 -41.93
C GLY A 220 6.13 -3.01 -41.16
N SER A 221 7.18 -3.68 -40.65
CA SER A 221 7.02 -4.84 -39.77
C SER A 221 6.79 -4.45 -38.30
N PRO A 222 6.10 -5.29 -37.50
CA PRO A 222 5.96 -5.06 -36.06
C PRO A 222 7.31 -4.96 -35.33
N GLY A 223 8.31 -5.72 -35.81
CA GLY A 223 9.66 -5.68 -35.27
C GLY A 223 10.38 -4.35 -35.54
N ALA A 224 10.15 -3.73 -36.70
CA ALA A 224 10.70 -2.41 -37.02
C ALA A 224 10.05 -1.31 -36.17
N ALA A 225 8.73 -1.37 -35.95
CA ALA A 225 8.03 -0.45 -35.04
C ALA A 225 8.52 -0.58 -33.60
N LEU A 226 8.67 -1.81 -33.08
CA LEU A 226 9.22 -2.05 -31.74
C LEU A 226 10.68 -1.60 -31.62
N LYS A 227 11.48 -1.77 -32.68
CA LYS A 227 12.86 -1.27 -32.71
C LYS A 227 12.92 0.26 -32.65
N LYS A 228 12.07 0.97 -33.39
CA LYS A 228 11.95 2.44 -33.31
C LYS A 228 11.61 2.88 -31.89
N LEU A 229 10.65 2.21 -31.23
CA LEU A 229 10.26 2.48 -29.86
C LEU A 229 11.42 2.30 -28.87
N ILE A 230 12.13 1.16 -28.91
CA ILE A 230 13.27 0.90 -28.00
C ILE A 230 14.39 1.93 -28.21
N ASN A 231 14.69 2.28 -29.46
CA ASN A 231 15.71 3.28 -29.77
C ASN A 231 15.31 4.69 -29.31
N ALA A 232 14.01 5.00 -29.29
CA ALA A 232 13.50 6.27 -28.78
C ALA A 232 13.59 6.38 -27.25
N VAL A 233 13.61 5.26 -26.52
CA VAL A 233 13.81 5.25 -25.06
C VAL A 233 15.22 5.68 -24.71
N SER A 234 16.23 4.99 -25.23
CA SER A 234 17.65 5.30 -24.98
C SER A 234 18.59 4.46 -25.85
N ASN A 235 19.83 4.92 -25.99
CA ASN A 235 20.93 4.10 -26.51
C ASN A 235 21.63 3.25 -25.41
N SER A 236 21.46 3.62 -24.14
CA SER A 236 22.07 2.95 -22.99
C SER A 236 21.42 1.60 -22.70
N SER A 237 22.22 0.54 -22.58
CA SER A 237 21.74 -0.80 -22.22
C SER A 237 21.07 -0.82 -20.85
N TYR A 238 21.51 0.01 -19.90
CA TYR A 238 20.92 0.10 -18.57
C TYR A 238 19.53 0.74 -18.58
N GLU A 239 19.34 1.84 -19.32
CA GLU A 239 18.04 2.51 -19.43
C GLU A 239 17.03 1.65 -20.18
N ILE A 240 17.47 0.98 -21.25
CA ILE A 240 16.66 -0.04 -21.93
C ILE A 240 16.31 -1.18 -20.95
N ALA A 241 17.24 -1.61 -20.09
CA ALA A 241 16.96 -2.65 -19.10
C ALA A 241 15.88 -2.25 -18.11
N ILE A 242 15.91 -1.03 -17.58
CA ILE A 242 14.84 -0.49 -16.71
C ILE A 242 13.50 -0.51 -17.43
N TRP A 243 13.49 -0.05 -18.68
CA TRP A 243 12.28 0.00 -19.51
C TRP A 243 11.70 -1.39 -19.79
N VAL A 244 12.53 -2.32 -20.29
CA VAL A 244 12.13 -3.70 -20.57
C VAL A 244 11.70 -4.41 -19.28
N HIS A 245 12.47 -4.28 -18.19
CA HIS A 245 12.13 -4.90 -16.90
C HIS A 245 10.74 -4.47 -16.44
N ARG A 246 10.39 -3.18 -16.56
CA ARG A 246 9.05 -2.65 -16.22
C ARG A 246 7.94 -3.29 -17.06
N ILE A 247 8.10 -3.32 -18.38
CA ILE A 247 7.10 -3.88 -19.30
C ILE A 247 6.91 -5.37 -19.09
N VAL A 248 8.02 -6.09 -18.91
CA VAL A 248 8.01 -7.53 -18.67
C VAL A 248 7.18 -7.91 -17.45
N HIS A 249 7.30 -7.18 -16.35
CA HIS A 249 6.52 -7.46 -15.14
C HIS A 249 5.07 -6.96 -15.21
N ARG A 250 4.77 -6.02 -16.12
CA ARG A 250 3.43 -5.45 -16.30
C ARG A 250 2.58 -6.28 -17.27
N ASP A 251 3.14 -6.64 -18.41
CA ASP A 251 2.36 -7.09 -19.57
C ASP A 251 2.52 -8.58 -19.88
N PHE A 252 3.62 -9.21 -19.44
CA PHE A 252 3.95 -10.60 -19.80
C PHE A 252 3.68 -11.57 -18.65
N MET A 253 3.05 -12.71 -18.97
CA MET A 253 2.82 -13.82 -18.03
C MET A 253 3.98 -14.82 -17.98
N THR A 254 5.04 -14.57 -18.75
CA THR A 254 6.22 -15.46 -18.86
C THR A 254 7.32 -15.04 -17.89
N SER A 255 8.34 -15.89 -17.71
CA SER A 255 9.50 -15.51 -16.93
C SER A 255 10.18 -14.27 -17.51
N SER A 256 10.74 -13.43 -16.63
CA SER A 256 11.23 -12.11 -17.04
C SER A 256 12.33 -12.16 -18.11
N GLY A 257 13.22 -13.14 -18.02
CA GLY A 257 14.24 -13.40 -19.04
C GLY A 257 13.66 -13.85 -20.39
N LEU A 258 12.57 -14.62 -20.40
CA LEU A 258 11.92 -15.05 -21.63
C LEU A 258 11.14 -13.90 -22.29
N ALA A 259 10.37 -13.13 -21.50
CA ALA A 259 9.65 -11.95 -21.96
C ALA A 259 10.61 -10.90 -22.55
N ALA A 260 11.72 -10.61 -21.85
CA ALA A 260 12.76 -9.72 -22.36
C ALA A 260 13.35 -10.25 -23.67
N LYS A 261 13.58 -11.56 -23.76
CA LYS A 261 14.06 -12.19 -25.00
C LYS A 261 13.07 -12.02 -26.15
N PHE A 262 11.77 -12.14 -25.90
CA PHE A 262 10.72 -11.90 -26.89
C PHE A 262 10.74 -10.46 -27.40
N ILE A 263 10.76 -9.47 -26.50
CA ILE A 263 10.81 -8.04 -26.84
C ILE A 263 12.07 -7.73 -27.65
N LEU A 264 13.24 -8.08 -27.11
CA LEU A 264 14.53 -7.72 -27.68
C LEU A 264 14.85 -8.47 -28.98
N CYS A 265 14.43 -9.73 -29.14
CA CYS A 265 14.58 -10.45 -30.40
C CYS A 265 13.64 -9.89 -31.47
N THR A 266 12.40 -9.54 -31.11
CA THR A 266 11.43 -8.95 -32.06
C THR A 266 11.92 -7.61 -32.60
N ALA A 267 12.54 -6.79 -31.74
CA ALA A 267 13.19 -5.55 -32.14
C ALA A 267 14.54 -5.73 -32.87
N GLY A 268 15.02 -6.97 -33.04
CA GLY A 268 16.29 -7.24 -33.72
C GLY A 268 17.54 -6.79 -32.97
N ILE A 269 17.47 -6.58 -31.66
CA ILE A 269 18.63 -6.18 -30.84
C ILE A 269 19.68 -7.29 -30.86
N GLN A 270 20.96 -6.95 -31.02
CA GLN A 270 22.05 -7.93 -31.13
C GLN A 270 22.23 -8.75 -29.85
N LYS A 271 22.66 -10.01 -30.00
CA LYS A 271 22.79 -10.96 -28.88
C LYS A 271 23.60 -10.40 -27.69
N VAL A 272 24.76 -9.81 -27.96
CA VAL A 272 25.64 -9.22 -26.92
C VAL A 272 24.89 -8.15 -26.12
N LYS A 273 24.26 -7.19 -26.81
CA LYS A 273 23.47 -6.13 -26.16
C LYS A 273 22.27 -6.69 -25.38
N ARG A 274 21.63 -7.77 -25.85
CA ARG A 274 20.54 -8.42 -25.10
C ARG A 274 21.02 -9.06 -23.80
N GLU A 275 22.16 -9.72 -23.82
CA GLU A 275 22.75 -10.36 -22.63
C GLU A 275 23.15 -9.29 -21.60
N GLU A 276 23.71 -8.17 -22.06
CA GLU A 276 23.99 -7.01 -21.21
C GLU A 276 22.72 -6.41 -20.57
N ILE A 277 21.67 -6.13 -21.37
CA ILE A 277 20.39 -5.61 -20.90
C ILE A 277 19.76 -6.52 -19.83
N VAL A 278 19.70 -7.83 -20.12
CA VAL A 278 19.12 -8.81 -19.18
C VAL A 278 20.00 -8.98 -17.93
N GLY A 279 21.32 -8.79 -18.05
CA GLY A 279 22.26 -8.81 -16.93
C GLY A 279 21.92 -7.80 -15.83
N PHE A 280 21.36 -6.64 -16.18
CA PHE A 280 20.96 -5.62 -15.20
C PHE A 280 19.68 -5.96 -14.41
N PHE A 281 18.93 -7.00 -14.77
CA PHE A 281 17.62 -7.28 -14.17
C PHE A 281 17.71 -7.64 -12.68
N SER A 282 18.77 -8.32 -12.25
CA SER A 282 19.01 -8.63 -10.84
C SER A 282 19.17 -7.36 -10.02
N ASP A 283 19.98 -6.43 -10.51
CA ASP A 283 20.33 -5.20 -9.82
C ASP A 283 19.12 -4.26 -9.74
N ILE A 284 18.37 -4.15 -10.84
CA ILE A 284 17.09 -3.42 -10.88
C ILE A 284 16.12 -3.98 -9.83
N SER A 285 16.00 -5.31 -9.75
CA SER A 285 15.11 -5.96 -8.78
C SER A 285 15.57 -5.73 -7.34
N LEU A 286 16.88 -5.73 -7.08
CA LEU A 286 17.47 -5.46 -5.76
C LEU A 286 17.19 -4.01 -5.33
N LEU A 287 17.43 -3.04 -6.22
CA LEU A 287 17.17 -1.62 -5.95
C LEU A 287 15.68 -1.34 -5.69
N GLN A 288 14.78 -1.98 -6.44
CA GLN A 288 13.34 -1.86 -6.20
C GLN A 288 12.93 -2.41 -4.83
N LYS A 289 13.44 -3.59 -4.44
CA LYS A 289 13.19 -4.16 -3.11
C LYS A 289 13.70 -3.26 -2.00
N ALA A 290 14.91 -2.72 -2.13
CA ALA A 290 15.48 -1.79 -1.15
C ALA A 290 14.65 -0.49 -1.03
N LYS A 291 14.21 0.07 -2.17
CA LYS A 291 13.34 1.25 -2.20
C LYS A 291 12.01 0.99 -1.48
N LEU A 292 11.37 -0.14 -1.75
CA LEU A 292 10.13 -0.54 -1.08
C LEU A 292 10.32 -0.76 0.42
N ALA A 293 11.43 -1.36 0.85
CA ALA A 293 11.76 -1.54 2.26
C ALA A 293 11.90 -0.20 2.98
N LYS A 294 12.58 0.77 2.36
CA LYS A 294 12.74 2.13 2.89
C LYS A 294 11.41 2.87 3.02
N LEU A 295 10.51 2.73 2.04
CA LEU A 295 9.17 3.31 2.11
C LEU A 295 8.37 2.71 3.29
N ARG A 296 8.39 1.39 3.46
CA ARG A 296 7.74 0.71 4.59
C ARG A 296 8.29 1.14 5.94
N GLU A 297 9.59 1.43 6.04
CA GLU A 297 10.20 1.94 7.25
C GLU A 297 9.71 3.35 7.59
N LEU A 298 9.64 4.24 6.59
CA LEU A 298 9.08 5.58 6.74
C LEU A 298 7.61 5.54 7.15
N ASP A 299 6.81 4.68 6.51
CA ASP A 299 5.40 4.51 6.83
C ASP A 299 5.21 3.98 8.26
N ARG A 300 6.05 3.01 8.70
CA ARG A 300 6.06 2.54 10.10
C ARG A 300 6.42 3.64 11.09
N SER A 301 7.41 4.47 10.76
CA SER A 301 7.79 5.61 11.60
C SER A 301 6.67 6.64 11.69
N ARG A 302 5.98 6.93 10.59
CA ARG A 302 4.83 7.83 10.56
C ARG A 302 3.67 7.27 11.40
N ALA A 303 3.30 6.01 11.19
CA ALA A 303 2.24 5.36 11.96
C ALA A 303 2.58 5.23 13.45
N ALA A 304 3.86 5.08 13.81
CA ALA A 304 4.29 5.14 15.20
C ALA A 304 4.10 6.53 15.81
N LYS A 305 4.43 7.59 15.06
CA LYS A 305 4.20 8.98 15.49
C LYS A 305 2.70 9.28 15.64
N GLU A 306 1.90 8.93 14.65
CA GLU A 306 0.43 9.11 14.68
C GLU A 306 -0.22 8.42 15.88
N ARG A 307 0.24 7.21 16.24
CA ARG A 307 -0.22 6.52 17.45
C ARG A 307 0.08 7.30 18.73
N VAL A 308 1.31 7.81 18.87
CA VAL A 308 1.68 8.64 20.02
C VAL A 308 0.79 9.89 20.09
N GLU A 309 0.55 10.58 18.97
CA GLU A 309 -0.32 11.76 18.98
C GLU A 309 -1.77 11.43 19.34
N SER A 310 -2.28 10.29 18.89
CA SER A 310 -3.62 9.81 19.24
C SER A 310 -3.73 9.46 20.72
N GLU A 311 -2.73 8.76 21.29
CA GLU A 311 -2.65 8.45 22.72
C GLU A 311 -2.65 9.73 23.57
N LEU A 312 -1.82 10.71 23.20
CA LEU A 312 -1.76 12.01 23.86
C LEU A 312 -3.08 12.77 23.78
N SER A 313 -3.75 12.75 22.63
CA SER A 313 -5.09 13.36 22.47
C SER A 313 -6.10 12.70 23.41
N GLY A 314 -6.05 11.36 23.52
CA GLY A 314 -6.85 10.60 24.46
C GLY A 314 -6.58 11.01 25.91
N TRP A 315 -5.32 11.20 26.30
CA TRP A 315 -4.98 11.66 27.65
C TRP A 315 -5.51 13.06 27.94
N LEU A 316 -5.41 13.99 26.98
CA LEU A 316 -5.92 15.35 27.14
C LEU A 316 -7.45 15.38 27.28
N ASN A 317 -8.15 14.50 26.56
CA ASN A 317 -9.59 14.32 26.70
C ASN A 317 -9.96 13.67 28.04
N HIS A 318 -9.12 12.76 28.54
CA HIS A 318 -9.33 12.11 29.83
C HIS A 318 -8.78 12.84 31.04
N THR A 319 -8.31 14.07 30.84
CA THR A 319 -7.82 14.92 31.92
C THR A 319 -8.99 15.62 32.59
N ASP A 320 -8.98 15.63 33.92
CA ASP A 320 -9.95 16.34 34.74
C ASP A 320 -9.56 17.83 34.82
N TRP A 321 -10.27 18.67 34.06
CA TRP A 321 -9.98 20.10 33.93
C TRP A 321 -10.81 20.96 34.90
N PRO A 322 -10.20 21.97 35.55
CA PRO A 322 -10.95 22.98 36.29
C PRO A 322 -11.70 23.91 35.32
N THR A 323 -12.72 24.60 35.83
CA THR A 323 -13.53 25.54 35.03
C THR A 323 -12.70 26.70 34.47
N VAL A 324 -11.70 27.17 35.21
CA VAL A 324 -10.78 28.23 34.79
C VAL A 324 -9.43 27.60 34.50
N ILE A 325 -9.01 27.64 33.24
CA ILE A 325 -7.72 27.10 32.80
C ILE A 325 -6.67 28.21 32.79
N ALA A 326 -5.49 27.91 33.33
CA ALA A 326 -4.34 28.82 33.36
C ALA A 326 -3.14 28.20 32.63
N PRO A 327 -2.24 29.03 32.06
CA PRO A 327 -1.07 28.54 31.35
C PRO A 327 -0.05 27.86 32.28
N PRO A 328 0.85 27.03 31.72
CA PRO A 328 1.95 26.46 32.48
C PRO A 328 2.92 27.54 32.99
N PRO A 329 3.57 27.30 34.14
CA PRO A 329 4.63 28.19 34.62
C PRO A 329 5.84 28.10 33.68
N PRO A 330 6.69 29.15 33.59
CA PRO A 330 7.91 29.10 32.79
C PRO A 330 8.81 27.94 33.22
N ALA A 331 9.35 27.18 32.25
CA ALA A 331 10.19 26.01 32.53
C ALA A 331 11.40 26.32 33.43
N ALA A 332 11.95 27.54 33.36
CA ALA A 332 13.07 27.98 34.20
C ALA A 332 12.74 28.08 35.71
N GLN A 333 11.46 28.08 36.08
CA GLN A 333 11.01 28.11 37.47
C GLN A 333 10.76 26.70 38.04
N LEU A 334 10.86 25.68 37.20
CA LEU A 334 10.59 24.30 37.55
C LEU A 334 11.90 23.55 37.76
N SER A 335 11.91 22.70 38.79
CA SER A 335 12.99 21.77 39.07
C SER A 335 12.45 20.59 39.84
N SER A 336 13.16 19.45 39.79
CA SER A 336 12.80 18.29 40.60
C SER A 336 12.93 18.66 42.08
N GLN A 337 11.86 18.41 42.84
CA GLN A 337 11.77 18.78 44.25
C GLN A 337 12.23 17.68 45.21
N ARG A 338 12.79 16.57 44.69
CA ARG A 338 13.24 15.44 45.48
C ARG A 338 14.49 14.80 44.89
N ILE A 339 15.39 14.40 45.79
CA ILE A 339 16.48 13.47 45.46
C ILE A 339 15.92 12.06 45.54
N VAL A 340 16.05 11.32 44.46
CA VAL A 340 15.55 9.94 44.33
C VAL A 340 16.69 8.97 44.59
N ASN A 341 16.38 7.85 45.25
CA ASN A 341 17.33 6.77 45.48
C ASN A 341 17.43 5.89 44.23
N ASP A 342 18.65 5.48 43.86
CA ASP A 342 18.84 4.48 42.82
C ASP A 342 18.14 3.17 43.17
N SER A 343 17.44 2.60 42.19
CA SER A 343 16.84 1.27 42.24
C SER A 343 17.13 0.56 40.92
N ASP A 344 17.03 -0.78 40.90
CA ASP A 344 17.34 -1.59 39.71
C ASP A 344 16.51 -1.24 38.46
N ILE A 345 15.39 -0.53 38.63
CA ILE A 345 14.48 -0.12 37.56
C ILE A 345 14.44 1.39 37.32
N ALA A 346 15.14 2.17 38.16
CA ALA A 346 15.27 3.60 37.98
C ALA A 346 16.40 3.91 37.00
N GLY A 347 16.35 5.07 36.37
CA GLY A 347 17.39 5.46 35.42
C GLY A 347 17.23 6.86 34.89
N HIS A 348 17.97 7.13 33.82
CA HIS A 348 18.11 8.44 33.25
C HIS A 348 18.03 8.36 31.73
N PHE A 349 17.38 9.33 31.09
CA PHE A 349 17.46 9.51 29.63
C PHE A 349 17.66 10.98 29.28
N TYR A 350 18.27 11.25 28.12
CA TYR A 350 18.44 12.60 27.62
C TYR A 350 17.16 13.07 26.92
N SER A 351 16.54 14.13 27.44
CA SER A 351 15.40 14.80 26.82
C SER A 351 15.89 15.90 25.87
N GLN A 352 15.44 15.86 24.62
CA GLN A 352 15.67 16.92 23.65
C GLN A 352 14.78 18.12 23.95
N LYS A 353 13.52 17.90 24.34
CA LYS A 353 12.59 18.98 24.72
C LYS A 353 13.11 19.84 25.88
N LEU A 354 13.85 19.23 26.81
CA LEU A 354 14.40 19.92 27.98
C LEU A 354 15.89 20.24 27.87
N ALA A 355 16.56 19.73 26.84
CA ALA A 355 18.02 19.81 26.65
C ALA A 355 18.85 19.36 27.88
N ARG A 356 18.33 18.40 28.65
CA ARG A 356 18.98 17.85 29.85
C ARG A 356 18.62 16.39 30.06
N THR A 357 19.34 15.76 30.97
CA THR A 357 19.00 14.42 31.47
C THR A 357 17.82 14.51 32.44
N VAL A 358 16.86 13.59 32.27
CA VAL A 358 15.66 13.42 33.12
C VAL A 358 15.76 12.07 33.82
N GLN A 359 15.39 12.04 35.09
CA GLN A 359 15.32 10.82 35.89
C GLN A 359 13.91 10.21 35.85
N TYR A 360 13.81 8.88 35.82
CA TYR A 360 12.58 8.12 36.03
C TYR A 360 12.78 7.10 37.16
N GLU A 361 11.74 6.85 37.96
CA GLU A 361 11.77 5.87 39.07
C GLU A 361 11.24 4.49 38.64
N SER A 362 10.55 4.39 37.51
CA SER A 362 9.95 3.13 37.05
C SER A 362 9.93 3.00 35.52
N GLY A 363 9.87 1.76 35.02
CA GLY A 363 9.70 1.50 33.59
C GLY A 363 8.38 2.05 33.03
N LEU A 364 7.36 2.20 33.88
CA LEU A 364 6.10 2.84 33.49
C LEU A 364 6.29 4.35 33.28
N GLU A 365 6.99 5.03 34.18
CA GLU A 365 7.35 6.45 33.99
C GLU A 365 8.20 6.65 32.74
N LEU A 366 9.20 5.80 32.50
CA LEU A 366 10.02 5.86 31.28
C LEU A 366 9.15 5.77 30.02
N ASN A 367 8.17 4.86 30.00
CA ASN A 367 7.25 4.71 28.86
C ASN A 367 6.44 5.99 28.64
N ILE A 368 5.85 6.56 29.70
CA ILE A 368 5.07 7.80 29.61
C ILE A 368 5.95 8.96 29.16
N MET A 369 7.11 9.16 29.78
CA MET A 369 8.07 10.21 29.41
C MET A 369 8.56 10.06 27.96
N THR A 370 8.77 8.83 27.48
CA THR A 370 9.14 8.57 26.08
C THR A 370 8.04 8.98 25.10
N GLN A 371 6.76 8.78 25.46
CA GLN A 371 5.64 9.25 24.65
C GLN A 371 5.56 10.79 24.65
N LEU A 372 5.73 11.42 25.81
CA LEU A 372 5.80 12.87 25.94
C LEU A 372 6.93 13.47 25.09
N GLU A 373 8.12 12.86 25.12
CA GLU A 373 9.29 13.29 24.34
C GLU A 373 9.05 13.21 22.83
N ARG A 374 8.21 12.26 22.37
CA ARG A 374 7.94 12.03 20.94
C ARG A 374 6.77 12.85 20.39
N SER A 375 5.87 13.32 21.24
CA SER A 375 4.69 14.04 20.81
C SER A 375 4.99 15.50 20.47
N ASP A 376 4.47 15.97 19.36
CA ASP A 376 4.50 17.38 18.95
C ASP A 376 3.49 18.23 19.73
N GLN A 377 2.48 17.62 20.38
CA GLN A 377 1.50 18.32 21.23
C GLN A 377 2.11 18.78 22.57
N VAL A 378 3.24 18.19 22.97
CA VAL A 378 3.93 18.51 24.24
C VAL A 378 5.02 19.55 23.97
N SER A 379 4.94 20.69 24.63
CA SER A 379 5.98 21.72 24.61
C SER A 379 7.16 21.32 25.49
N PHE A 380 6.89 21.02 26.77
CA PHE A 380 7.89 20.55 27.73
C PHE A 380 7.20 19.78 28.87
N TYR A 381 8.00 19.12 29.72
CA TYR A 381 7.53 18.46 30.93
C TYR A 381 8.55 18.60 32.07
N GLN A 382 8.13 18.35 33.31
CA GLN A 382 8.99 18.37 34.49
C GLN A 382 8.67 17.15 35.37
N GLU A 383 9.67 16.34 35.66
CA GLU A 383 9.60 15.29 36.67
C GLU A 383 9.54 15.88 38.08
N GLN A 384 8.70 15.31 38.94
CA GLN A 384 8.62 15.62 40.39
C GLN A 384 8.54 17.13 40.69
N PRO A 385 7.59 17.84 40.08
CA PRO A 385 7.58 19.31 40.00
C PRO A 385 7.29 20.00 41.34
N VAL A 386 6.64 19.32 42.28
CA VAL A 386 6.16 19.93 43.53
C VAL A 386 6.01 18.92 44.66
N ALA A 387 6.17 19.38 45.92
CA ALA A 387 5.75 18.65 47.11
C ALA A 387 4.34 19.07 47.54
N ILE A 388 3.38 18.13 47.54
CA ILE A 388 1.98 18.38 47.91
C ILE A 388 1.69 17.72 49.27
N PRO A 389 1.17 18.48 50.26
CA PRO A 389 0.74 17.91 51.53
C PRO A 389 -0.57 17.13 51.36
N TYR A 390 -0.68 15.99 52.05
CA TYR A 390 -1.92 15.21 52.11
C TYR A 390 -2.06 14.52 53.47
N SER A 391 -3.30 14.24 53.88
CA SER A 391 -3.59 13.46 55.08
C SER A 391 -3.99 12.04 54.70
N PHE A 392 -3.47 11.04 55.41
CA PHE A 392 -3.92 9.66 55.28
C PHE A 392 -3.79 8.93 56.61
N LYS A 393 -4.91 8.37 57.10
CA LYS A 393 -5.02 7.75 58.43
C LYS A 393 -4.51 8.69 59.53
N ASP A 394 -5.03 9.91 59.54
CA ASP A 394 -4.73 10.99 60.50
C ASP A 394 -3.26 11.42 60.58
N LYS A 395 -2.46 11.05 59.57
CA LYS A 395 -1.06 11.45 59.46
C LYS A 395 -0.88 12.39 58.29
N LEU A 396 -0.39 13.59 58.57
CA LEU A 396 0.06 14.52 57.57
C LEU A 396 1.34 14.00 56.91
N ARG A 397 1.35 13.98 55.58
CA ARG A 397 2.43 13.48 54.74
C ARG A 397 2.65 14.43 53.57
N LYS A 398 3.77 14.27 52.89
CA LYS A 398 4.05 14.92 51.61
C LYS A 398 4.19 13.85 50.54
N TYR A 399 3.70 14.14 49.34
CA TYR A 399 4.00 13.34 48.16
C TYR A 399 4.39 14.25 47.00
N TYR A 400 5.02 13.66 46.00
CA TYR A 400 5.52 14.34 44.82
C TYR A 400 4.80 13.71 43.62
N PRO A 401 3.99 14.48 42.87
CA PRO A 401 3.44 14.01 41.61
C PRO A 401 4.56 13.65 40.64
N ASP A 402 4.32 12.70 39.74
CA ASP A 402 5.38 12.20 38.87
C ASP A 402 5.79 13.23 37.81
N LEU A 403 4.83 13.95 37.21
CA LEU A 403 5.06 14.83 36.08
C LEU A 403 4.20 16.10 36.10
N LEU A 404 4.74 17.21 35.60
CA LEU A 404 3.98 18.34 35.05
C LEU A 404 4.20 18.37 33.54
N VAL A 405 3.13 18.53 32.76
CA VAL A 405 3.18 18.53 31.30
C VAL A 405 2.58 19.83 30.77
N ALA A 406 3.34 20.53 29.93
CA ALA A 406 2.91 21.72 29.22
C ALA A 406 2.66 21.38 27.75
N THR A 407 1.46 21.66 27.25
CA THR A 407 1.10 21.44 25.85
C THR A 407 1.42 22.67 25.00
N VAL A 408 1.57 22.49 23.69
CA VAL A 408 1.84 23.57 22.73
C VAL A 408 0.67 24.56 22.65
N ASP A 409 -0.56 24.11 22.89
CA ASP A 409 -1.75 24.97 22.93
C ASP A 409 -1.95 25.74 24.24
N GLY A 410 -0.96 25.69 25.15
CA GLY A 410 -0.92 26.52 26.36
C GLY A 410 -1.65 25.92 27.56
N ARG A 411 -2.07 24.65 27.51
CA ARG A 411 -2.62 23.94 28.67
C ARG A 411 -1.51 23.35 29.54
N CYS A 412 -1.83 23.14 30.81
CA CYS A 412 -0.92 22.57 31.80
C CYS A 412 -1.62 21.42 32.54
N LEU A 413 -0.92 20.31 32.73
CA LEU A 413 -1.42 19.13 33.42
C LEU A 413 -0.46 18.74 34.54
N LEU A 414 -1.01 18.38 35.68
CA LEU A 414 -0.30 17.63 36.70
C LEU A 414 -0.67 16.15 36.56
N VAL A 415 0.34 15.31 36.39
CA VAL A 415 0.20 13.91 35.98
C VAL A 415 0.80 12.99 37.04
N GLU A 416 0.01 12.00 37.43
CA GLU A 416 0.43 10.88 38.28
C GLU A 416 0.47 9.59 37.45
N VAL A 417 1.60 8.90 37.49
CA VAL A 417 1.84 7.66 36.74
C VAL A 417 1.69 6.47 37.69
N LYS A 418 0.69 5.60 37.45
CA LYS A 418 0.43 4.44 38.31
C LYS A 418 -0.08 3.24 37.51
N PRO A 419 0.32 2.00 37.85
CA PRO A 419 -0.35 0.82 37.32
C PRO A 419 -1.85 0.86 37.63
N THR A 420 -2.69 0.37 36.71
CA THR A 420 -4.16 0.44 36.79
C THR A 420 -4.69 -0.02 38.15
N ASP A 421 -4.32 -1.23 38.59
CA ASP A 421 -4.80 -1.81 39.86
C ASP A 421 -4.38 -0.99 41.09
N SER A 422 -3.26 -0.26 41.00
CA SER A 422 -2.75 0.59 42.09
C SER A 422 -3.49 1.92 42.22
N MET A 423 -4.26 2.33 41.21
CA MET A 423 -5.06 3.56 41.27
C MET A 423 -6.15 3.47 42.33
N ALA A 424 -6.70 2.26 42.56
CA ALA A 424 -7.76 2.03 43.54
C ALA A 424 -7.29 2.07 45.00
N LEU A 425 -5.99 1.87 45.27
CA LEU A 425 -5.43 1.85 46.64
C LEU A 425 -5.81 3.11 47.41
N SER A 426 -6.37 2.94 48.62
CA SER A 426 -6.89 4.08 49.41
C SER A 426 -5.85 5.18 49.64
N VAL A 427 -4.58 4.80 49.84
CA VAL A 427 -3.47 5.76 49.99
C VAL A 427 -3.19 6.53 48.70
N ASN A 428 -3.34 5.90 47.54
CA ASN A 428 -3.12 6.54 46.25
C ASN A 428 -4.31 7.42 45.86
N ARG A 429 -5.54 7.02 46.21
CA ARG A 429 -6.71 7.91 46.07
C ARG A 429 -6.59 9.17 46.93
N ALA A 430 -6.09 9.05 48.17
CA ALA A 430 -5.84 10.21 49.02
C ALA A 430 -4.81 11.17 48.41
N LYS A 431 -3.73 10.64 47.80
CA LYS A 431 -2.78 11.45 47.02
C LYS A 431 -3.43 12.07 45.79
N ALA A 432 -4.20 11.30 45.03
CA ALA A 432 -4.85 11.77 43.81
C ALA A 432 -5.82 12.92 44.09
N ASN A 433 -6.61 12.82 45.16
CA ASN A 433 -7.50 13.90 45.59
C ASN A 433 -6.74 15.18 45.95
N ALA A 434 -5.63 15.06 46.69
CA ALA A 434 -4.77 16.21 47.01
C ALA A 434 -4.15 16.83 45.74
N GLY A 435 -3.78 16.00 44.76
CA GLY A 435 -3.17 16.41 43.49
C GLY A 435 -4.14 17.13 42.60
N ARG A 436 -5.34 16.56 42.44
CA ARG A 436 -6.47 17.17 41.75
C ARG A 436 -6.77 18.55 42.32
N ALA A 437 -6.96 18.65 43.64
CA ALA A 437 -7.23 19.93 44.31
C ALA A 437 -6.09 20.95 44.10
N TRP A 438 -4.83 20.50 44.19
CA TRP A 438 -3.67 21.37 43.99
C TRP A 438 -3.53 21.87 42.55
N ALA A 439 -3.79 21.02 41.56
CA ALA A 439 -3.76 21.35 40.14
C ALA A 439 -4.91 22.29 39.78
N HIS A 440 -6.12 21.97 40.21
CA HIS A 440 -7.32 22.78 39.95
C HIS A 440 -7.21 24.18 40.56
N ALA A 441 -6.65 24.32 41.77
CA ALA A 441 -6.39 25.61 42.40
C ALA A 441 -5.44 26.51 41.60
N ARG A 442 -4.73 25.96 40.60
CA ARG A 442 -3.82 26.68 39.69
C ARG A 442 -4.35 26.76 38.27
N GLY A 443 -5.57 26.29 38.01
CA GLY A 443 -6.14 26.23 36.67
C GLY A 443 -5.49 25.17 35.77
N TRP A 444 -4.88 24.13 36.36
CA TRP A 444 -4.26 23.04 35.63
C TRP A 444 -5.12 21.78 35.66
N GLY A 445 -5.04 20.97 34.61
CA GLY A 445 -5.71 19.68 34.54
C GLY A 445 -5.03 18.64 35.44
N TRP A 446 -5.80 17.66 35.89
CA TRP A 446 -5.31 16.51 36.65
C TRP A 446 -5.48 15.22 35.86
N LEU A 447 -4.41 14.45 35.73
CA LEU A 447 -4.41 13.18 35.01
C LEU A 447 -3.74 12.10 35.87
N VAL A 448 -4.38 10.94 35.97
CA VAL A 448 -3.75 9.72 36.49
C VAL A 448 -3.75 8.69 35.37
N VAL A 449 -2.56 8.18 35.03
CA VAL A 449 -2.36 7.39 33.81
C VAL A 449 -1.46 6.18 34.04
N SER A 450 -1.70 5.14 33.27
CA SER A 450 -0.86 3.94 33.13
C SER A 450 -0.46 3.77 31.67
N ASP A 451 0.22 2.66 31.33
CA ASP A 451 0.56 2.30 29.96
C ASP A 451 -0.66 1.92 29.12
N ARG A 452 -1.83 1.69 29.76
CA ARG A 452 -3.04 1.16 29.10
C ARG A 452 -4.31 1.96 29.37
N HIS A 453 -4.43 2.52 30.56
CA HIS A 453 -5.67 3.11 31.05
C HIS A 453 -5.41 4.41 31.82
N THR A 454 -6.40 5.28 31.82
CA THR A 454 -6.50 6.47 32.66
C THR A 454 -7.47 6.22 33.82
N LEU A 455 -7.39 7.03 34.87
CA LEU A 455 -8.35 6.97 35.98
C LEU A 455 -9.78 7.29 35.52
N GLN A 456 -9.96 8.25 34.62
CA GLN A 456 -11.30 8.59 34.12
C GLN A 456 -11.96 7.38 33.45
N GLN A 457 -11.21 6.59 32.68
CA GLN A 457 -11.74 5.36 32.09
C GLN A 457 -12.20 4.33 33.15
N LEU A 458 -11.60 4.30 34.34
CA LEU A 458 -12.08 3.48 35.46
C LEU A 458 -13.32 4.09 36.11
N GLU A 459 -13.37 5.42 36.24
CA GLU A 459 -14.52 6.15 36.80
C GLU A 459 -15.77 6.00 35.92
N GLU A 460 -15.60 5.96 34.59
CA GLU A 460 -16.69 5.86 33.60
C GLU A 460 -17.00 4.42 33.16
N HIS A 461 -16.21 3.42 33.59
CA HIS A 461 -16.39 2.03 33.18
C HIS A 461 -17.76 1.49 33.59
N VAL A 462 -18.54 1.02 32.63
CA VAL A 462 -19.85 0.41 32.90
C VAL A 462 -19.67 -1.03 33.34
N ILE A 463 -19.84 -1.27 34.64
CA ILE A 463 -19.81 -2.61 35.23
C ILE A 463 -21.21 -3.23 35.09
N PRO A 464 -21.35 -4.42 34.48
CA PRO A 464 -22.65 -5.09 34.39
C PRO A 464 -23.31 -5.25 35.77
N ALA A 465 -24.60 -4.93 35.89
CA ALA A 465 -25.31 -4.91 37.17
C ALA A 465 -25.18 -6.23 37.96
N VAL A 466 -25.22 -7.37 37.26
CA VAL A 466 -25.01 -8.70 37.88
C VAL A 466 -23.64 -8.78 38.55
N LYS A 467 -22.59 -8.31 37.88
CA LYS A 467 -21.21 -8.31 38.42
C LYS A 467 -21.10 -7.39 39.63
N TRP A 468 -21.69 -6.20 39.56
CA TRP A 468 -21.75 -5.25 40.68
C TRP A 468 -22.40 -5.88 41.92
N THR A 469 -23.61 -6.41 41.79
CA THR A 469 -24.36 -7.01 42.89
C THR A 469 -23.63 -8.20 43.52
N MET A 470 -22.90 -9.01 42.73
CA MET A 470 -22.12 -10.12 43.29
C MET A 470 -20.96 -9.65 44.15
N ILE A 471 -20.30 -8.55 43.77
CA ILE A 471 -19.22 -7.96 44.59
C ILE A 471 -19.80 -7.40 45.90
N GLU A 472 -20.92 -6.69 45.83
CA GLU A 472 -21.61 -6.17 47.02
C GLU A 472 -22.05 -7.28 47.98
N ASN A 473 -22.65 -8.36 47.45
CA ASN A 473 -23.10 -9.49 48.27
C ASN A 473 -21.93 -10.15 49.02
N GLU A 474 -20.79 -10.33 48.38
CA GLU A 474 -19.60 -10.90 49.02
C GLU A 474 -19.02 -9.96 50.09
N LEU A 475 -18.96 -8.65 49.81
CA LEU A 475 -18.50 -7.66 50.79
C LEU A 475 -19.44 -7.56 52.01
N ASN A 476 -20.75 -7.63 51.79
CA ASN A 476 -21.74 -7.63 52.85
C ASN A 476 -21.70 -8.92 53.70
N ALA A 477 -21.34 -10.06 53.09
CA ALA A 477 -21.25 -11.33 53.81
C ALA A 477 -19.97 -11.46 54.66
N SER A 478 -18.84 -10.94 54.18
CA SER A 478 -17.52 -11.18 54.79
C SER A 478 -16.95 -10.00 55.58
N GLU A 479 -17.59 -8.81 55.55
CA GLU A 479 -17.11 -7.49 56.02
C GLU A 479 -15.80 -7.00 55.38
N VAL A 480 -14.84 -7.91 55.17
CA VAL A 480 -13.56 -7.70 54.51
C VAL A 480 -13.37 -8.79 53.45
N MET A 481 -13.26 -8.37 52.20
CA MET A 481 -12.95 -9.28 51.08
C MET A 481 -11.43 -9.41 50.93
N THR A 482 -10.93 -10.64 51.06
CA THR A 482 -9.49 -10.95 50.93
C THR A 482 -9.10 -11.25 49.48
N TRP A 483 -7.80 -11.38 49.22
CA TRP A 483 -7.28 -11.83 47.92
C TRP A 483 -7.87 -13.18 47.47
N ARG A 484 -8.09 -14.11 48.41
CA ARG A 484 -8.66 -15.43 48.09
C ARG A 484 -10.10 -15.29 47.60
N ASP A 485 -10.90 -14.50 48.31
CA ASP A 485 -12.32 -14.28 48.00
C ASP A 485 -12.46 -13.56 46.66
N MET A 486 -11.61 -12.54 46.44
CA MET A 486 -11.49 -11.83 45.17
C MET A 486 -11.20 -12.77 44.00
N MET A 487 -10.21 -13.67 44.14
CA MET A 487 -9.88 -14.63 43.09
C MET A 487 -11.03 -15.63 42.85
N GLY A 488 -11.74 -16.02 43.91
CA GLY A 488 -12.95 -16.83 43.83
C GLY A 488 -14.07 -16.13 43.05
N LEU A 489 -14.35 -14.86 43.34
CA LEU A 489 -15.33 -14.07 42.59
C LEU A 489 -14.96 -13.90 41.13
N ARG A 490 -13.69 -13.59 40.85
CA ARG A 490 -13.20 -13.41 39.47
C ARG A 490 -13.37 -14.65 38.62
N THR A 491 -13.14 -15.83 39.23
CA THR A 491 -13.31 -17.10 38.54
C THR A 491 -14.79 -17.46 38.36
N ARG A 492 -15.61 -17.28 39.40
CA ARG A 492 -17.04 -17.64 39.38
C ARG A 492 -17.88 -16.75 38.47
N TYR A 493 -17.55 -15.47 38.36
CA TYR A 493 -18.37 -14.46 37.68
C TYR A 493 -17.65 -13.74 36.53
N GLU A 494 -16.52 -14.30 36.08
CA GLU A 494 -15.72 -13.75 34.98
C GLU A 494 -15.39 -12.25 35.17
N LEU A 495 -15.10 -11.84 36.41
CA LEU A 495 -14.72 -10.46 36.73
C LEU A 495 -13.29 -10.18 36.26
N THR A 496 -13.15 -9.17 35.41
CA THR A 496 -11.84 -8.70 35.00
C THR A 496 -11.18 -7.91 36.16
N ARG A 497 -9.86 -7.70 36.08
CA ARG A 497 -9.18 -6.81 37.04
C ARG A 497 -9.69 -5.37 36.89
N PHE A 498 -10.03 -4.98 35.67
CA PHE A 498 -10.57 -3.66 35.36
C PHE A 498 -11.94 -3.46 36.01
N ASP A 499 -12.85 -4.45 35.90
CA ASP A 499 -14.16 -4.43 36.56
C ASP A 499 -14.03 -4.21 38.07
N LEU A 500 -13.13 -4.96 38.72
CA LEU A 500 -12.93 -4.86 40.16
C LEU A 500 -12.29 -3.53 40.57
N THR A 501 -11.29 -3.06 39.82
CA THR A 501 -10.62 -1.78 40.10
C THR A 501 -11.61 -0.63 39.94
N ALA A 502 -12.40 -0.65 38.87
CA ALA A 502 -13.49 0.30 38.63
C ALA A 502 -14.53 0.25 39.75
N TYR A 503 -14.95 -0.95 40.19
CA TYR A 503 -15.89 -1.10 41.31
C TYR A 503 -15.36 -0.41 42.57
N ILE A 504 -14.10 -0.65 42.94
CA ILE A 504 -13.51 -0.06 44.16
C ILE A 504 -13.50 1.47 44.07
N ILE A 505 -13.19 2.01 42.89
CA ILE A 505 -13.16 3.46 42.65
C ILE A 505 -14.59 4.04 42.72
N GLN A 506 -15.54 3.47 41.98
CA GLN A 506 -16.90 3.97 41.84
C GLN A 506 -17.74 3.82 43.12
N SER A 507 -17.59 2.71 43.84
CA SER A 507 -18.30 2.47 45.12
C SER A 507 -17.71 3.27 46.28
N GLY A 508 -16.47 3.75 46.15
CA GLY A 508 -15.71 4.34 47.25
C GLY A 508 -15.24 3.34 48.30
N ALA A 509 -15.27 2.03 48.00
CA ALA A 509 -14.71 0.99 48.85
C ALA A 509 -13.24 1.28 49.18
N GLU A 510 -12.77 0.86 50.35
CA GLU A 510 -11.38 1.02 50.73
C GLU A 510 -10.58 -0.24 50.38
N VAL A 511 -9.36 -0.06 49.90
CA VAL A 511 -8.43 -1.16 49.65
C VAL A 511 -7.03 -0.80 50.13
N ASP A 512 -6.45 -1.69 50.93
CA ASP A 512 -5.10 -1.54 51.46
C ASP A 512 -4.04 -2.20 50.56
N ARG A 513 -2.77 -2.09 50.96
CA ARG A 513 -1.63 -2.67 50.21
C ARG A 513 -1.60 -4.20 50.23
N SER A 514 -2.36 -4.83 51.13
CA SER A 514 -2.55 -6.27 51.17
C SER A 514 -3.77 -6.70 50.34
N TYR A 515 -4.33 -5.79 49.54
CA TYR A 515 -5.51 -5.99 48.69
C TYR A 515 -6.74 -6.48 49.46
N ARG A 516 -6.85 -6.07 50.73
CA ARG A 516 -8.06 -6.28 51.53
C ARG A 516 -9.04 -5.17 51.21
N ILE A 517 -10.23 -5.54 50.74
CA ILE A 517 -11.26 -4.59 50.34
C ILE A 517 -12.32 -4.56 51.44
N THR A 518 -12.68 -3.36 51.87
CA THR A 518 -13.76 -3.12 52.83
C THR A 518 -14.78 -2.17 52.23
N ALA A 519 -16.05 -2.36 52.56
CA ALA A 519 -17.10 -1.44 52.16
C ALA A 519 -16.80 -0.01 52.66
N ARG A 520 -17.38 1.00 51.98
CA ARG A 520 -17.17 2.41 52.34
C ARG A 520 -17.69 2.68 53.75
N ASN A 521 -16.80 3.05 54.67
CA ASN A 521 -17.18 3.50 56.01
C ASN A 521 -17.66 4.96 55.97
N TYR A 522 -18.97 5.19 56.02
CA TYR A 522 -19.57 6.54 56.10
C TYR A 522 -19.18 7.30 57.38
N TYR A 523 -18.63 6.64 58.40
CA TYR A 523 -18.31 7.24 59.69
C TYR A 523 -16.95 7.97 59.77
N ASN A 524 -16.13 7.97 58.72
CA ASN A 524 -14.76 8.52 58.78
C ASN A 524 -14.44 9.64 57.78
N SER A 525 -15.44 10.18 57.09
CA SER A 525 -15.26 11.38 56.25
C SER A 525 -15.76 12.61 56.99
N GLY A 526 -14.85 13.34 57.66
CA GLY A 526 -15.10 14.70 58.14
C GLY A 526 -15.25 15.73 57.01
N LEU A 527 -16.16 15.49 56.08
CA LEU A 527 -16.60 16.44 55.06
C LEU A 527 -18.13 16.41 54.99
N PRO A 528 -18.79 17.58 54.98
CA PRO A 528 -20.25 17.66 55.04
C PRO A 528 -20.86 17.08 53.76
N ILE A 529 -21.96 16.34 53.95
CA ILE A 529 -22.88 15.95 52.88
C ILE A 529 -23.41 17.25 52.28
N VAL A 530 -23.15 17.48 51.01
CA VAL A 530 -23.90 18.45 50.21
C VAL A 530 -24.89 17.61 49.40
N ASP A 531 -26.16 17.95 49.56
CA ASP A 531 -27.34 17.28 48.99
C ASP A 531 -27.26 17.03 47.46
#